data_AF-A0A7S3J3U2-F1
#
_entry.id   AF-A0A7S3J3U2-F1
#
_cell.length_a   1.000
_cell.length_b   1.000
_cell.length_c   1.000
_cell.angle_alpha   90.00
_cell.angle_beta   90.00
_cell.angle_gamma   90.00
#
_symmetry.space_group_name_H-M   'P 1'
#
loop_
_entity.id
_entity.type
_entity.pdbx_description
1 polymer ?
#
loop_
_entity_poly.entity_id
_entity_poly.type
_entity_poly.pdbx_seq_one_letter_code
_entity_poly.pdbx_strand_id
1 'polypeptide(L)'
;KDIDRTFRNDPYFGEGKEGQEHLRVLLKIIALKYTDIGYVQGMNFLVVSLLYHCSPEITLFLITVLIEDFELCEIYREDVQGLHKRNREIKELIKQKLPDLFNHF
;
A
#
# COMPACT_ATOMS: atom_id res chain seq x y z
N LYS A 1 11.12 -2.23 11.02
CA LYS A 1 11.86 -1.43 10.02
C LYS A 1 10.94 -0.43 9.31
N ASP A 2 9.89 -0.86 8.60
CA ASP A 2 9.02 0.10 7.89
C ASP A 2 8.09 0.88 8.82
N ILE A 3 7.53 0.21 9.83
CA ILE A 3 6.70 0.85 10.87
C ILE A 3 7.42 2.05 11.50
N ASP A 4 8.70 1.87 11.86
CA ASP A 4 9.49 2.88 12.60
C ASP A 4 9.80 4.14 11.76
N ARG A 5 9.64 4.08 10.43
CA ARG A 5 9.81 5.21 9.51
C ARG A 5 8.48 5.74 8.95
N THR A 6 7.36 5.10 9.25
CA THR A 6 6.04 5.47 8.73
C THR A 6 5.45 6.56 9.62
N PHE A 7 5.31 7.79 9.10
CA PHE A 7 4.73 8.92 9.84
C PHE A 7 5.36 9.14 11.22
N ARG A 8 6.69 8.96 11.34
CA ARG A 8 7.42 9.04 12.63
C ARG A 8 7.18 10.32 13.44
N ASN A 9 7.01 11.45 12.74
CA ASN A 9 6.81 12.75 13.38
C ASN A 9 5.34 13.09 13.62
N ASP A 10 4.42 12.18 13.28
CA ASP A 10 3.00 12.36 13.51
C ASP A 10 2.64 12.13 15.00
N PRO A 11 1.74 12.94 15.59
CA PRO A 11 1.37 12.81 17.01
C PRO A 11 0.79 11.45 17.40
N TYR A 12 0.13 10.75 16.48
CA TYR A 12 -0.54 9.47 16.71
C TYR A 12 0.30 8.27 16.25
N PHE A 13 1.07 8.41 15.16
CA PHE A 13 1.91 7.35 14.61
C PHE A 13 3.38 7.38 15.04
N GLY A 14 3.76 8.34 15.89
CA GLY A 14 5.11 8.46 16.42
C GLY A 14 5.60 7.23 17.20
N GLU A 15 6.90 7.21 17.49
CA GLU A 15 7.54 6.11 18.21
C GLU A 15 6.91 5.90 19.60
N GLY A 16 6.52 4.65 19.89
CA GLY A 16 5.89 4.28 21.17
C GLY A 16 4.44 4.79 21.33
N LYS A 17 3.83 5.31 20.27
CA LYS A 17 2.42 5.74 20.27
C LYS A 17 1.48 4.61 19.88
N GLU A 18 0.22 4.76 20.28
CA GLU A 18 -0.85 3.81 20.02
C GLU A 18 -1.04 3.52 18.53
N GLY A 19 -1.03 4.56 17.67
CA GLY A 19 -1.19 4.39 16.23
C GLY A 19 -0.08 3.53 15.60
N GLN A 20 1.14 3.59 16.16
CA GLN A 20 2.24 2.73 15.72
C GLN A 20 1.99 1.25 16.07
N GLU A 21 1.40 0.97 17.23
CA GLU A 21 1.03 -0.40 17.61
C GLU A 21 -0.13 -0.93 16.78
N HIS A 22 -1.17 -0.13 16.56
CA HIS A 22 -2.26 -0.48 15.63
C HIS A 22 -1.74 -0.80 14.23
N LEU A 23 -0.85 0.04 13.69
CA LEU A 23 -0.20 -0.23 12.40
C LEU A 23 0.55 -1.56 12.40
N ARG A 24 1.32 -1.85 13.46
CA ARG A 24 2.09 -3.10 13.61
C ARG A 24 1.18 -4.33 13.60
N VAL A 25 0.10 -4.28 14.39
CA VAL A 25 -0.88 -5.37 14.48
C VAL A 25 -1.58 -5.58 13.14
N LEU A 26 -2.07 -4.53 12.50
CA LEU A 26 -2.77 -4.62 11.22
C LEU A 26 -1.88 -5.19 10.12
N LEU A 27 -0.65 -4.69 9.98
CA LEU A 27 0.28 -5.22 8.98
C LEU A 27 0.62 -6.69 9.22
N LYS A 28 0.75 -7.11 10.49
CA LYS A 28 0.95 -8.51 10.83
C LYS A 28 -0.26 -9.37 10.45
N ILE A 29 -1.48 -8.91 10.75
CA ILE A 29 -2.70 -9.63 10.39
C ILE A 29 -2.81 -9.76 8.87
N ILE A 30 -2.57 -8.68 8.11
CA ILE A 30 -2.63 -8.69 6.64
C ILE A 30 -1.61 -9.69 6.08
N ALA A 31 -0.36 -9.64 6.54
CA ALA A 31 0.68 -10.55 6.07
C ALA A 31 0.38 -12.03 6.40
N LEU A 32 -0.28 -12.30 7.53
CA LEU A 32 -0.73 -13.65 7.90
C LEU A 32 -1.97 -14.11 7.13
N LYS A 33 -2.86 -13.18 6.77
CA LYS A 33 -4.07 -13.48 5.99
C LYS A 33 -3.74 -13.79 4.53
N TYR A 34 -2.79 -13.05 3.94
CA TYR A 34 -2.39 -13.20 2.54
C TYR A 34 -0.97 -13.75 2.45
N THR A 35 -0.77 -15.01 2.84
CA THR A 35 0.57 -15.62 2.92
C THR A 35 1.34 -15.65 1.61
N ASP A 36 0.63 -15.70 0.47
CA ASP A 36 1.23 -15.74 -0.87
C ASP A 36 1.83 -14.39 -1.29
N ILE A 37 1.48 -13.32 -0.56
CA ILE A 37 1.96 -11.94 -0.79
C ILE A 37 2.84 -11.49 0.38
N GLY A 38 2.43 -11.84 1.60
CA GLY A 38 3.05 -11.40 2.84
C GLY A 38 2.96 -9.88 3.03
N TYR A 39 4.01 -9.31 3.62
CA TYR A 39 4.18 -7.87 3.70
C TYR A 39 5.02 -7.37 2.53
N VAL A 40 4.46 -6.46 1.73
CA VAL A 40 5.17 -5.79 0.64
C VAL A 40 5.51 -4.35 1.04
N GLN A 41 6.74 -3.93 0.72
CA GLN A 41 7.21 -2.58 1.00
C GLN A 41 6.25 -1.54 0.38
N GLY A 42 5.75 -0.63 1.21
CA GLY A 42 4.79 0.40 0.80
C GLY A 42 3.38 0.15 1.37
N MET A 43 3.02 -1.08 1.73
CA MET A 43 1.72 -1.39 2.35
C MET A 43 1.48 -0.60 3.65
N ASN A 44 2.55 -0.35 4.41
CA ASN A 44 2.54 0.48 5.61
C ASN A 44 1.89 1.86 5.38
N PHE A 45 2.09 2.48 4.21
CA PHE A 45 1.51 3.78 3.90
C PHE A 45 0.01 3.70 3.58
N LEU A 46 -0.44 2.63 2.91
CA LEU A 46 -1.87 2.42 2.69
C LEU A 46 -2.60 2.18 4.01
N VAL A 47 -2.05 1.31 4.86
CA VAL A 47 -2.66 1.00 6.17
C VAL A 47 -2.71 2.23 7.06
N VAL A 48 -1.64 3.03 7.15
CA VAL A 48 -1.68 4.29 7.92
C VAL A 48 -2.69 5.28 7.34
N SER A 49 -2.78 5.41 6.01
CA SER A 49 -3.73 6.34 5.39
C SER A 49 -5.17 5.98 5.73
N LEU A 50 -5.52 4.69 5.75
CA LEU A 50 -6.83 4.22 6.17
C LEU A 50 -7.05 4.41 7.67
N LEU A 51 -6.07 4.01 8.49
CA LEU A 51 -6.11 4.10 9.95
C LEU A 51 -6.18 5.54 10.46
N TYR A 52 -5.76 6.52 9.67
CA TYR A 52 -5.94 7.94 9.97
C TYR A 52 -7.43 8.35 10.02
N HIS A 53 -8.29 7.63 9.29
CA HIS A 53 -9.67 8.02 9.06
C HIS A 53 -10.69 7.06 9.67
N CYS A 54 -10.28 5.90 10.16
CA CYS A 54 -11.19 4.90 10.71
C CYS A 54 -10.52 4.02 11.78
N SER A 55 -11.34 3.24 12.50
CA SER A 55 -10.84 2.32 13.53
C SER A 55 -10.00 1.19 12.92
N PRO A 56 -9.19 0.46 13.71
CA PRO A 56 -8.41 -0.68 13.23
C PRO A 56 -9.25 -1.74 12.52
N GLU A 57 -10.47 -2.03 13.00
CA GLU A 57 -11.36 -3.03 12.42
C GLU A 57 -11.84 -2.60 11.03
N ILE A 58 -12.25 -1.33 10.88
CA ILE A 58 -12.66 -0.77 9.58
C ILE A 58 -11.46 -0.71 8.64
N THR A 59 -10.28 -0.35 9.15
CA THR A 59 -9.04 -0.35 8.36
C THR A 59 -8.74 -1.73 7.79
N LEU A 60 -8.87 -2.78 8.61
CA LEU A 60 -8.66 -4.16 8.19
C LEU A 60 -9.68 -4.61 7.14
N PHE A 61 -10.93 -4.17 7.27
CA PHE A 61 -11.96 -4.42 6.28
C PHE A 61 -11.65 -3.72 4.95
N LEU A 62 -11.33 -2.42 4.98
CA LEU A 62 -11.06 -1.64 3.77
C LEU A 62 -9.81 -2.13 3.03
N ILE A 63 -8.73 -2.47 3.74
CA ILE A 63 -7.52 -2.99 3.09
C ILE A 63 -7.76 -4.40 2.51
N THR A 64 -8.61 -5.21 3.14
CA THR A 64 -9.06 -6.49 2.59
C THR A 64 -9.77 -6.28 1.26
N VAL A 65 -10.73 -5.36 1.20
CA VAL A 65 -11.46 -5.00 -0.03
C VAL A 65 -10.50 -4.50 -1.10
N LEU A 66 -9.52 -3.66 -0.75
CA LEU A 66 -8.53 -3.18 -1.73
C LEU A 66 -7.68 -4.33 -2.31
N ILE A 67 -7.25 -5.26 -1.45
CA ILE A 67 -6.45 -6.44 -1.84
C ILE A 67 -7.26 -7.37 -2.75
N GLU A 68 -8.49 -7.70 -2.36
CA GLU A 68 -9.31 -8.71 -3.01
C GLU A 68 -10.05 -8.16 -4.25
N ASP A 69 -10.63 -6.96 -4.16
CA ASP A 69 -11.57 -6.45 -5.16
C ASP A 69 -10.97 -5.38 -6.09
N PHE A 70 -9.89 -4.71 -5.69
CA PHE A 70 -9.29 -3.59 -6.46
C PHE A 70 -7.93 -3.92 -7.08
N GLU A 71 -7.71 -5.19 -7.42
CA GLU A 71 -6.51 -5.72 -8.10
C GLU A 71 -5.17 -5.45 -7.38
N LEU A 72 -5.21 -5.01 -6.12
CA LEU A 72 -3.99 -4.72 -5.38
C LEU A 72 -3.20 -6.01 -5.07
N CYS A 73 -3.88 -7.16 -4.98
CA CYS A 73 -3.26 -8.48 -4.94
C CYS A 73 -2.30 -8.72 -6.13
N GLU A 74 -2.74 -8.42 -7.37
CA GLU A 74 -1.95 -8.64 -8.58
C GLU A 74 -0.71 -7.72 -8.65
N ILE A 75 -0.81 -6.53 -8.04
CA ILE A 75 0.31 -5.59 -7.95
C ILE A 75 1.35 -6.07 -6.94
N TYR A 76 0.91 -6.72 -5.85
CA TYR A 76 1.76 -7.13 -4.75
C TYR A 76 2.31 -8.55 -4.83
N ARG A 77 1.86 -9.39 -5.78
CA ARG A 77 2.49 -10.68 -6.01
C ARG A 77 3.99 -10.55 -6.28
N GLU A 78 4.74 -11.57 -5.88
CA GLU A 78 6.21 -11.60 -5.99
C GLU A 78 6.72 -11.40 -7.43
N ASP A 79 5.96 -11.86 -8.42
CA ASP A 79 6.32 -11.75 -9.84
C ASP A 79 6.10 -10.34 -10.42
N VAL A 80 5.51 -9.43 -9.63
CA VAL A 80 5.20 -8.02 -9.95
C VAL A 80 4.56 -7.82 -11.33
N GLN A 81 3.86 -8.84 -11.85
CA GLN A 81 3.28 -8.80 -13.20
C GLN A 81 2.19 -7.72 -13.29
N GLY A 82 1.36 -7.58 -12.25
CA GLY A 82 0.37 -6.51 -12.18
C GLY A 82 1.00 -5.14 -12.25
N LEU A 83 2.12 -4.90 -11.55
CA LEU A 83 2.85 -3.65 -11.60
C LEU A 83 3.41 -3.36 -13.01
N HIS A 84 3.99 -4.36 -13.67
CA HIS A 84 4.49 -4.21 -15.05
C HIS A 84 3.38 -3.88 -16.05
N LYS A 85 2.21 -4.53 -15.92
CA LYS A 85 1.02 -4.23 -16.72
C LYS A 85 0.60 -2.78 -16.54
N ARG A 86 0.44 -2.31 -15.29
CA ARG A 86 0.06 -0.91 -14.99
C ARG A 86 1.09 0.09 -15.50
N ASN A 87 2.38 -0.19 -15.37
CA ASN A 87 3.44 0.65 -15.93
C ASN A 87 3.36 0.77 -17.46
N ARG A 88 3.02 -0.32 -18.17
CA ARG A 88 2.81 -0.27 -19.63
C ARG A 88 1.60 0.59 -19.98
N GLU A 89 0.49 0.41 -19.28
CA GLU A 89 -0.73 1.22 -19.47
C GLU A 89 -0.46 2.71 -19.26
N ILE A 90 0.26 3.07 -18.19
CA ILE A 90 0.66 4.45 -17.90
C ILE A 90 1.56 5.01 -19.01
N LYS A 91 2.55 4.24 -19.49
CA LYS A 91 3.43 4.68 -20.59
C LYS A 91 2.64 4.98 -21.88
N GLU A 92 1.68 4.13 -22.23
CA GLU A 92 0.83 4.38 -23.40
C GLU A 92 -0.09 5.60 -23.19
N LEU A 93 -0.62 5.80 -21.98
CA LEU A 93 -1.39 7.00 -21.66
C LEU A 93 -0.54 8.28 -21.75
N ILE A 94 0.70 8.26 -21.25
CA ILE A 94 1.64 9.38 -21.37
C ILE A 94 1.95 9.65 -22.83
N LYS A 95 2.23 8.62 -23.63
CA LYS A 95 2.45 8.76 -25.08
C LYS A 95 1.28 9.44 -25.80
N GLN A 96 0.05 9.07 -25.45
CA GLN A 96 -1.16 9.60 -26.09
C GLN A 96 -1.54 11.00 -25.60
N LYS A 97 -1.35 11.29 -24.31
CA LYS A 97 -1.85 12.53 -23.68
C LYS A 97 -0.78 13.60 -23.51
N LEU A 98 0.49 13.21 -23.42
CA LEU A 98 1.65 14.05 -23.15
C LEU A 98 2.83 13.66 -24.07
N PRO A 99 2.68 13.76 -25.40
CA PRO A 99 3.67 13.25 -26.36
C PRO A 99 5.03 13.92 -26.23
N ASP A 100 5.09 15.22 -25.90
CA ASP A 100 6.36 15.93 -25.70
C ASP A 100 7.12 15.39 -24.49
N LEU A 101 6.41 15.08 -23.40
CA LEU A 101 6.97 14.44 -22.21
C LEU A 101 7.42 13.01 -22.52
N PHE A 102 6.63 12.26 -23.29
CA PHE A 102 6.98 10.92 -23.72
C PHE A 102 8.22 10.89 -24.60
N ASN A 103 8.39 11.86 -25.50
CA ASN A 103 9.56 11.92 -26.37
C ASN A 103 10.83 12.39 -25.64
N HIS A 104 10.69 12.98 -24.46
CA HIS A 104 11.83 13.40 -23.63
C HIS A 104 12.45 12.26 -22.81
N PHE A 105 11.63 11.31 -22.32
CA PHE A 105 12.03 10.22 -21.42
C PHE A 105 12.03 8.85 -22.12
#